data_AF-A0A285C6X5-F1
#
_entry.id   AF-A0A285C6X5-F1
#
_cell.length_a   1.000
_cell.length_b   1.000
_cell.length_c   1.000
_cell.angle_alpha   90.00
_cell.angle_beta   90.00
_cell.angle_gamma   90.00
#
_symmetry.space_group_name_H-M   'P 1'
#
loop_
_entity.id
_entity.type
_entity.pdbx_description
1 polymer ?
#
loop_
_entity_poly.entity_id
_entity_poly.type
_entity_poly.pdbx_seq_one_letter_code
_entity_poly.pdbx_strand_id
1 'polypeptide(L)'
;MTSAWNWETGKGLLGMDDPAEVDAALDRNDDHLGAAVIGLALNCPPEVVSPRIIRALELLPGPGRDFPFTAIAHLARLDGRLTPELYEALRAEGLGRAADHAIDDTLSFVPFRDLPPWLKRRWVYVTVTETLLRWMRPLEAVSEAWRAVRGRRRP
;
A
#
# COMPACT_ATOMS: atom_id res chain seq x y z
N MET A 1 -5.01 -22.70 28.30
CA MET A 1 -3.90 -21.99 27.65
C MET A 1 -4.49 -20.76 26.99
N THR A 2 -4.14 -19.56 27.41
CA THR A 2 -4.46 -18.35 26.64
C THR A 2 -3.65 -18.43 25.35
N SER A 3 -4.32 -18.50 24.20
CA SER A 3 -3.65 -18.37 22.90
C SER A 3 -2.76 -17.12 22.91
N ALA A 4 -1.58 -17.19 22.30
CA ALA A 4 -0.73 -16.00 22.09
C ALA A 4 -1.46 -14.90 21.30
N TRP A 5 -2.48 -15.30 20.53
CA TRP A 5 -3.32 -14.47 19.71
C TRP A 5 -4.72 -14.36 20.33
N ASN A 6 -5.10 -13.15 20.69
CA ASN A 6 -6.44 -12.85 21.19
C ASN A 6 -7.27 -12.26 20.04
N TRP A 7 -8.12 -13.09 19.44
CA TRP A 7 -9.02 -12.71 18.33
C TRP A 7 -10.16 -11.78 18.74
N GLU A 8 -10.53 -11.74 20.03
CA GLU A 8 -11.58 -10.85 20.56
C GLU A 8 -11.10 -9.39 20.64
N THR A 9 -9.81 -9.18 20.96
CA THR A 9 -9.22 -7.85 21.18
C THR A 9 -8.19 -7.46 20.12
N GLY A 10 -7.84 -8.38 19.22
CA GLY A 10 -6.75 -8.25 18.27
C GLY A 10 -5.34 -8.32 18.88
N LYS A 11 -5.21 -8.44 20.20
CA LYS A 11 -3.91 -8.43 20.88
C LYS A 11 -3.06 -9.60 20.43
N GLY A 12 -1.83 -9.30 20.01
CA GLY A 12 -0.85 -10.29 19.58
C GLY A 12 -0.93 -10.67 18.09
N LEU A 13 -1.98 -10.28 17.35
CA LEU A 13 -2.16 -10.69 15.96
C LEU A 13 -1.10 -10.15 14.99
N LEU A 14 -0.41 -9.05 15.32
CA LEU A 14 0.74 -8.59 14.52
C LEU A 14 1.96 -9.52 14.63
N GLY A 15 2.01 -10.37 15.66
CA GLY A 15 2.98 -11.46 15.77
C GLY A 15 2.47 -12.78 15.21
N MET A 16 1.40 -12.77 14.40
CA MET A 16 0.89 -13.97 13.73
C MET A 16 1.90 -14.46 12.69
N ASP A 17 2.31 -15.71 12.82
CA ASP A 17 3.21 -16.42 11.91
C ASP A 17 2.67 -17.80 11.50
N ASP A 18 1.44 -18.13 11.89
CA ASP A 18 0.76 -19.37 11.54
C ASP A 18 -0.27 -19.15 10.41
N PRO A 19 0.05 -19.56 9.18
CA PRO A 19 -0.86 -19.40 8.05
C PRO A 19 -2.14 -20.24 8.18
N ALA A 20 -2.10 -21.38 8.87
CA ALA A 20 -3.26 -22.25 9.04
C ALA A 20 -4.27 -21.66 10.03
N GLU A 21 -3.80 -20.98 11.07
CA GLU A 21 -4.67 -20.26 12.01
C GLU A 21 -5.39 -19.11 11.31
N VAL A 22 -4.71 -18.39 10.40
CA VAL A 22 -5.36 -17.36 9.57
C VAL A 22 -6.35 -17.96 8.57
N ASP A 23 -6.07 -19.13 7.98
CA ASP A 23 -7.06 -19.81 7.13
C ASP A 23 -8.32 -20.15 7.91
N ALA A 24 -8.17 -20.67 9.12
CA ALA A 24 -9.29 -20.98 10.00
C ALA A 24 -10.06 -19.71 10.39
N ALA A 25 -9.38 -18.59 10.62
CA ALA A 25 -10.02 -17.29 10.89
C ALA A 25 -10.74 -16.72 9.65
N LEU A 26 -10.19 -16.92 8.45
CA LEU A 26 -10.82 -16.58 7.17
C LEU A 26 -12.12 -17.40 6.96
N ASP A 27 -12.12 -18.67 7.35
CA ASP A 27 -13.31 -19.53 7.30
C ASP A 27 -14.41 -19.06 8.27
N ARG A 28 -14.01 -18.55 9.45
CA ARG A 28 -14.93 -18.03 10.47
C ARG A 28 -15.36 -16.58 10.24
N ASN A 29 -14.66 -15.85 9.37
CA ASN A 29 -14.80 -14.40 9.20
C ASN A 29 -14.62 -13.62 10.52
N ASP A 30 -13.54 -13.91 11.25
CA ASP A 30 -13.24 -13.26 12.53
C ASP A 30 -13.02 -11.74 12.40
N ASP A 31 -13.49 -10.97 13.39
CA ASP A 31 -13.51 -9.50 13.36
C ASP A 31 -12.12 -8.85 13.16
N HIS A 32 -11.06 -9.48 13.66
CA HIS A 32 -9.70 -8.96 13.64
C HIS A 32 -8.83 -9.55 12.53
N LEU A 33 -9.45 -10.13 11.51
CA LEU A 33 -8.77 -10.76 10.37
C LEU A 33 -7.71 -9.84 9.73
N GLY A 34 -8.03 -8.55 9.56
CA GLY A 34 -7.11 -7.58 8.97
C GLY A 34 -5.77 -7.49 9.70
N ALA A 35 -5.79 -7.50 11.04
CA ALA A 35 -4.56 -7.45 11.84
C ALA A 35 -3.73 -8.73 11.71
N ALA A 36 -4.37 -9.89 11.65
CA ALA A 36 -3.69 -11.17 11.49
C ALA A 36 -3.04 -11.32 10.10
N VAL A 37 -3.70 -10.84 9.04
CA VAL A 37 -3.16 -10.82 7.68
C VAL A 37 -1.93 -9.91 7.58
N ILE A 38 -1.95 -8.75 8.26
CA ILE A 38 -0.74 -7.92 8.40
C ILE A 38 0.34 -8.67 9.17
N GLY A 39 -0.01 -9.35 10.27
CA GLY A 39 0.93 -10.18 11.03
C GLY A 39 1.64 -11.20 10.14
N LEU A 40 0.91 -11.93 9.31
CA LEU A 40 1.53 -12.85 8.36
C LEU A 40 2.48 -12.15 7.39
N ALA A 41 2.10 -10.99 6.83
CA ALA A 41 3.00 -10.24 5.95
C ALA A 41 4.28 -9.73 6.65
N LEU A 42 4.25 -9.56 7.96
CA LEU A 42 5.43 -9.18 8.75
C LEU A 42 6.35 -10.38 9.05
N ASN A 43 5.81 -11.60 9.10
CA ASN A 43 6.49 -12.76 9.66
C ASN A 43 6.67 -13.94 8.67
N CYS A 44 6.04 -13.91 7.49
CA CYS A 44 6.04 -14.99 6.51
C CYS A 44 6.37 -14.50 5.10
N PRO A 45 6.95 -15.35 4.24
CA PRO A 45 7.33 -14.97 2.88
C PRO A 45 6.09 -14.75 1.97
N PRO A 46 6.20 -13.90 0.93
CA PRO A 46 5.11 -13.53 0.04
C PRO A 46 4.29 -14.71 -0.51
N GLU A 47 4.91 -15.83 -0.90
CA GLU A 47 4.23 -17.00 -1.46
C GLU A 47 3.23 -17.63 -0.48
N VAL A 48 3.55 -17.59 0.81
CA VAL A 48 2.69 -18.12 1.88
C VAL A 48 1.57 -17.14 2.16
N VAL A 49 1.84 -15.84 2.17
CA VAL A 49 0.87 -14.82 2.60
C VAL A 49 -0.10 -14.44 1.48
N SER A 50 0.33 -14.47 0.22
CA SER A 50 -0.44 -13.96 -0.93
C SER A 50 -1.86 -14.55 -1.05
N PRO A 51 -2.08 -15.89 -0.96
CA PRO A 51 -3.43 -16.44 -1.07
C PRO A 51 -4.39 -15.91 0.01
N ARG A 52 -3.86 -15.62 1.21
CA ARG A 52 -4.64 -15.13 2.36
C ARG A 52 -4.97 -13.65 2.23
N ILE A 53 -4.05 -12.85 1.68
CA ILE A 53 -4.33 -11.46 1.31
C ILE A 53 -5.44 -11.39 0.27
N ILE A 54 -5.37 -12.21 -0.79
CA ILE A 54 -6.41 -12.24 -1.83
C ILE A 54 -7.76 -12.61 -1.24
N ARG A 55 -7.82 -13.67 -0.42
CA ARG A 55 -9.06 -14.08 0.24
C ARG A 55 -9.59 -13.01 1.20
N ALA A 56 -8.72 -12.31 1.93
CA ALA A 56 -9.11 -11.21 2.80
C ALA A 56 -9.64 -10.00 2.01
N LEU A 57 -9.10 -9.70 0.82
CA LEU A 57 -9.65 -8.67 -0.08
C LEU A 57 -11.06 -8.99 -0.55
N GLU A 58 -11.43 -10.27 -0.66
CA GLU A 58 -12.80 -10.67 -1.02
C GLU A 58 -13.77 -10.55 0.16
N LEU A 59 -13.31 -10.85 1.38
CA LEU A 59 -14.13 -10.91 2.59
C LEU A 59 -14.30 -9.55 3.29
N LEU A 60 -13.33 -8.65 3.18
CA LEU A 60 -13.33 -7.36 3.89
C LEU A 60 -13.74 -6.22 2.95
N PRO A 61 -15.02 -5.80 2.91
CA PRO A 61 -15.44 -4.66 2.10
C PRO A 61 -15.18 -3.32 2.78
N GLY A 62 -15.25 -2.24 1.98
CA GLY A 62 -15.20 -0.86 2.50
C GLY A 62 -13.89 -0.57 3.26
N PRO A 63 -13.95 0.05 4.46
CA PRO A 63 -12.75 0.38 5.25
C PRO A 63 -11.90 -0.85 5.62
N GLY A 64 -12.47 -2.05 5.66
CA GLY A 64 -11.73 -3.28 5.93
C GLY A 64 -10.71 -3.64 4.85
N ARG A 65 -10.87 -3.10 3.62
CA ARG A 65 -9.94 -3.32 2.49
C ARG A 65 -8.56 -2.74 2.74
N ASP A 66 -8.44 -1.74 3.62
CA ASP A 66 -7.16 -1.08 3.91
C ASP A 66 -6.15 -2.06 4.55
N PHE A 67 -6.63 -3.04 5.33
CA PHE A 67 -5.74 -3.99 6.01
C PHE A 67 -5.01 -4.92 5.03
N PRO A 68 -5.68 -5.63 4.09
CA PRO A 68 -4.96 -6.39 3.08
C PRO A 68 -3.98 -5.57 2.23
N PHE A 69 -4.33 -4.32 1.87
CA PHE A 69 -3.37 -3.45 1.15
C PHE A 69 -2.19 -3.03 2.03
N THR A 70 -2.41 -2.81 3.32
CA THR A 70 -1.32 -2.58 4.28
C THR A 70 -0.40 -3.81 4.38
N ALA A 71 -0.95 -5.02 4.32
CA ALA A 71 -0.15 -6.24 4.27
C ALA A 71 0.70 -6.31 2.98
N ILE A 72 0.13 -5.95 1.81
CA ILE A 72 0.89 -5.86 0.55
C ILE A 72 2.03 -4.85 0.65
N ALA A 73 1.78 -3.68 1.24
CA ALA A 73 2.81 -2.67 1.49
C ALA A 73 3.98 -3.23 2.31
N HIS A 74 3.69 -4.03 3.34
CA HIS A 74 4.73 -4.68 4.15
C HIS A 74 5.55 -5.70 3.36
N LEU A 75 4.91 -6.54 2.53
CA LEU A 75 5.64 -7.46 1.65
C LEU A 75 6.56 -6.71 0.69
N ALA A 76 6.10 -5.61 0.08
CA ALA A 76 6.94 -4.78 -0.78
C ALA A 76 8.15 -4.21 -0.03
N ARG A 77 7.95 -3.70 1.19
CA ARG A 77 9.01 -3.11 2.03
C ARG A 77 10.03 -4.12 2.53
N LEU A 78 9.56 -5.28 2.99
CA LEU A 78 10.39 -6.28 3.67
C LEU A 78 11.06 -7.22 2.68
N ASP A 79 10.35 -7.66 1.65
CA ASP A 79 10.85 -8.66 0.69
C ASP A 79 11.31 -8.04 -0.64
N GLY A 80 10.97 -6.78 -0.91
CA GLY A 80 11.33 -6.11 -2.17
C GLY A 80 10.67 -6.75 -3.39
N ARG A 81 9.59 -7.52 -3.21
CA ARG A 81 8.90 -8.27 -4.28
C ARG A 81 7.45 -8.58 -3.88
N LEU A 82 6.60 -8.76 -4.88
CA LEU A 82 5.24 -9.27 -4.72
C LEU A 82 5.00 -10.44 -5.66
N THR A 83 3.98 -11.25 -5.37
CA THR A 83 3.51 -12.28 -6.30
C THR A 83 2.68 -11.66 -7.42
N PRO A 84 2.55 -12.32 -8.59
CA PRO A 84 1.72 -11.86 -9.70
C PRO A 84 0.28 -11.51 -9.31
N GLU A 85 -0.32 -12.32 -8.43
CA GLU A 85 -1.69 -12.17 -7.96
C GLU A 85 -1.87 -10.86 -7.18
N LEU A 86 -0.88 -10.47 -6.38
CA LEU A 86 -0.90 -9.21 -5.64
C LEU A 86 -0.75 -8.00 -6.58
N TYR A 87 0.05 -8.11 -7.65
CA TYR A 87 0.10 -7.06 -8.66
C TYR A 87 -1.25 -6.87 -9.36
N GLU A 88 -1.94 -7.95 -9.69
CA GLU A 88 -3.27 -7.85 -10.29
C GLU A 88 -4.31 -7.31 -9.30
N ALA A 89 -4.22 -7.67 -8.01
CA ALA A 89 -5.07 -7.08 -6.97
C ALA A 89 -4.88 -5.55 -6.85
N LEU A 90 -3.63 -5.07 -6.84
CA LEU A 90 -3.34 -3.63 -6.86
C LEU A 90 -3.87 -2.95 -8.12
N ARG A 91 -3.77 -3.62 -9.27
CA ARG A 91 -4.27 -3.10 -10.54
C ARG A 91 -5.81 -3.02 -10.56
N ALA A 92 -6.48 -4.02 -10.00
CA ALA A 92 -7.92 -4.12 -9.96
C ALA A 92 -8.57 -3.06 -9.06
N GLU A 93 -7.94 -2.72 -7.94
CA GLU A 93 -8.42 -1.64 -7.06
C GLU A 93 -8.40 -0.29 -7.80
N GLY A 94 -7.33 0.00 -8.53
CA GLY A 94 -7.19 1.24 -9.30
C GLY A 94 -6.75 2.44 -8.46
N LEU A 95 -6.73 3.62 -9.10
CA LEU A 95 -6.21 4.87 -8.55
C LEU A 95 -7.19 5.57 -7.58
N GLY A 96 -6.67 6.24 -6.55
CA GLY A 96 -7.48 7.08 -5.64
C GLY A 96 -8.26 6.27 -4.62
N ARG A 97 -7.72 5.12 -4.21
CA ARG A 97 -8.41 4.11 -3.39
C ARG A 97 -7.48 3.52 -2.33
N ALA A 98 -7.99 2.54 -1.58
CA ALA A 98 -7.30 1.83 -0.50
C ALA A 98 -5.90 1.31 -0.88
N ALA A 99 -5.66 1.01 -2.16
CA ALA A 99 -4.38 0.51 -2.65
C ALA A 99 -3.28 1.56 -2.81
N ASP A 100 -3.55 2.87 -2.72
CA ASP A 100 -2.54 3.88 -3.10
C ASP A 100 -1.26 3.79 -2.27
N HIS A 101 -1.36 3.61 -0.96
CA HIS A 101 -0.18 3.41 -0.10
C HIS A 101 0.61 2.15 -0.48
N ALA A 102 -0.08 1.05 -0.76
CA ALA A 102 0.56 -0.19 -1.18
C ALA A 102 1.26 -0.04 -2.55
N ILE A 103 0.67 0.73 -3.46
CA ILE A 103 1.27 1.02 -4.76
C ILE A 103 2.52 1.90 -4.59
N ASP A 104 2.46 2.95 -3.77
CA ASP A 104 3.61 3.82 -3.52
C ASP A 104 4.77 3.07 -2.88
N ASP A 105 4.50 2.18 -1.92
CA ASP A 105 5.52 1.30 -1.35
C ASP A 105 6.07 0.32 -2.38
N THR A 106 5.21 -0.28 -3.20
CA THR A 106 5.65 -1.16 -4.28
C THR A 106 6.58 -0.44 -5.25
N LEU A 107 6.26 0.80 -5.63
CA LEU A 107 7.10 1.62 -6.49
C LEU A 107 8.41 2.06 -5.83
N SER A 108 8.44 2.15 -4.50
CA SER A 108 9.60 2.60 -3.74
C SER A 108 10.58 1.48 -3.42
N PHE A 109 10.07 0.28 -3.10
CA PHE A 109 10.88 -0.80 -2.54
C PHE A 109 11.11 -1.98 -3.49
N VAL A 110 10.24 -2.22 -4.47
CA VAL A 110 10.46 -3.27 -5.48
C VAL A 110 11.41 -2.75 -6.56
N PRO A 111 12.47 -3.50 -6.94
CA PRO A 111 13.36 -3.08 -8.01
C PRO A 111 12.61 -2.81 -9.31
N PHE A 112 12.90 -1.68 -9.96
CA PHE A 112 12.19 -1.25 -11.17
C PHE A 112 12.15 -2.32 -12.26
N ARG A 113 13.21 -3.12 -12.43
CA ARG A 113 13.26 -4.20 -13.44
C ARG A 113 12.17 -5.26 -13.23
N ASP A 114 11.80 -5.53 -11.99
CA ASP A 114 10.87 -6.58 -11.58
C ASP A 114 9.41 -6.09 -11.55
N LEU A 115 9.19 -4.78 -11.64
CA LEU A 115 7.86 -4.19 -11.72
C LEU A 115 7.12 -4.58 -13.01
N PRO A 116 5.79 -4.83 -12.95
CA PRO A 116 4.99 -5.01 -14.14
C PRO A 116 4.93 -3.72 -14.98
N PRO A 117 4.75 -3.82 -16.32
CA PRO A 117 4.79 -2.66 -17.22
C PRO A 117 3.84 -1.51 -16.84
N TRP A 118 2.68 -1.82 -16.26
CA TRP A 118 1.71 -0.80 -15.85
C TRP A 118 2.20 0.02 -14.65
N LEU A 119 2.88 -0.60 -13.68
CA LEU A 119 3.50 0.12 -12.56
C LEU A 119 4.71 0.95 -13.03
N LYS A 120 5.51 0.44 -13.96
CA LYS A 120 6.60 1.21 -14.59
C LYS A 120 6.07 2.50 -15.23
N ARG A 121 4.96 2.41 -15.97
CA ARG A 121 4.30 3.60 -16.56
C ARG A 121 3.82 4.57 -15.47
N ARG A 122 3.24 4.06 -14.38
CA ARG A 122 2.82 4.88 -13.23
C ARG A 122 4.01 5.59 -12.58
N TRP A 123 5.12 4.88 -12.35
CA TRP A 123 6.34 5.47 -11.80
C TRP A 123 6.84 6.64 -12.64
N VAL A 124 6.89 6.46 -13.97
CA VAL A 124 7.26 7.53 -14.90
C VAL A 124 6.29 8.71 -14.79
N TYR A 125 4.97 8.44 -14.81
CA TYR A 125 3.96 9.49 -14.68
C TYR A 125 4.11 10.29 -13.38
N VAL A 126 4.25 9.62 -12.23
CA VAL A 126 4.43 10.27 -10.92
C VAL A 126 5.72 11.08 -10.90
N THR A 127 6.84 10.49 -11.32
CA THR A 127 8.14 11.15 -11.32
C THR A 127 8.17 12.38 -12.23
N VAL A 128 7.58 12.29 -13.42
CA VAL A 128 7.46 13.43 -14.34
C VAL A 128 6.56 14.50 -13.75
N THR A 129 5.41 14.14 -13.20
CA THR A 129 4.45 15.08 -12.62
C THR A 129 5.06 15.82 -11.42
N GLU A 130 5.68 15.11 -10.49
CA GLU A 130 6.39 15.71 -9.35
C GLU A 130 7.55 16.59 -9.79
N THR A 131 8.30 16.17 -10.80
CA THR A 131 9.37 16.97 -11.38
C THR A 131 8.81 18.27 -11.96
N LEU A 132 7.80 18.20 -12.82
CA LEU A 132 7.15 19.38 -13.40
C LEU A 132 6.60 20.32 -12.32
N LEU A 133 5.91 19.78 -11.30
CA LEU A 133 5.42 20.57 -10.17
C LEU A 133 6.58 21.26 -9.43
N ARG A 134 7.69 20.57 -9.20
CA ARG A 134 8.89 21.16 -8.59
C ARG A 134 9.49 22.28 -9.45
N TRP A 135 9.50 22.14 -10.76
CA TRP A 135 9.96 23.17 -11.70
C TRP A 135 9.01 24.36 -11.81
N MET A 136 7.70 24.16 -11.64
CA MET A 136 6.69 25.22 -11.70
C MET A 136 6.60 26.06 -10.42
N ARG A 137 6.83 25.48 -9.23
CA ARG A 137 6.84 26.20 -7.95
C ARG A 137 7.67 27.51 -7.95
N PRO A 138 8.91 27.54 -8.48
CA PRO A 138 9.67 28.79 -8.55
C PRO A 138 9.09 29.79 -9.56
N LEU A 139 8.41 29.35 -10.63
CA LEU A 139 7.80 30.25 -11.61
C LEU A 139 6.59 31.00 -11.02
N GLU A 140 5.82 30.35 -10.16
CA GLU A 140 4.73 30.99 -9.42
C GLU A 140 5.26 32.04 -8.44
N ALA A 141 6.29 31.69 -7.65
CA ALA A 141 6.95 32.62 -6.74
C ALA A 141 7.59 33.82 -7.47
N VAL A 142 8.20 33.60 -8.64
CA VAL A 142 8.76 34.67 -9.48
C VAL A 142 7.66 35.55 -10.07
N SER A 143 6.54 34.98 -10.50
CA SER A 143 5.37 35.72 -11.00
C SER A 143 4.75 36.60 -9.92
N GLU A 144 4.61 36.11 -8.69
CA GLU A 144 4.12 36.89 -7.55
C GLU A 144 5.09 38.02 -7.17
N ALA A 145 6.39 37.73 -7.13
CA ALA A 145 7.42 38.74 -6.89
C ALA A 145 7.40 39.84 -7.98
N TRP A 146 7.23 39.48 -9.25
CA TRP A 146 7.11 40.45 -10.35
C TRP A 146 5.84 41.31 -10.26
N ARG A 147 4.70 40.74 -9.85
CA ARG A 147 3.47 41.51 -9.59
C ARG A 147 3.64 42.49 -8.43
N ALA A 148 4.29 42.07 -7.34
CA ALA A 148 4.57 42.93 -6.21
C ALA A 148 5.48 44.12 -6.59
N VAL A 149 6.49 43.89 -7.45
CA VAL A 149 7.37 44.94 -7.97
C VAL A 149 6.64 45.88 -8.94
N ARG A 150 5.76 45.39 -9.83
CA ARG A 150 4.92 46.26 -10.69
C ARG A 150 3.88 47.06 -9.91
N GLY A 151 3.28 46.48 -8.87
CA GLY A 151 2.30 47.15 -8.01
C GLY A 151 2.89 48.34 -7.24
N ARG A 152 4.20 48.31 -6.92
CA ARG A 152 4.93 49.41 -6.29
C ARG A 152 5.41 50.51 -7.25
N ARG A 153 5.22 50.36 -8.57
CA ARG A 153 5.66 51.30 -9.61
C ARG A 153 4.54 52.21 -10.17
N ARG A 154 3.42 52.35 -9.47
CA ARG A 154 2.46 53.43 -9.74
C ARG A 154 2.57 54.50 -8.65
N PRO A 155 3.16 55.68 -8.95
CA PRO A 155 2.98 56.87 -8.13
C PRO A 155 1.54 57.39 -8.23
#